data_AF-A0A4U3FEV4-F1
#
_entry.id   AF-A0A4U3FEV4-F1
#
_cell.length_a   1.000
_cell.length_b   1.000
_cell.length_c   1.000
_cell.angle_alpha   90.00
_cell.angle_beta   90.00
_cell.angle_gamma   90.00
#
_symmetry.space_group_name_H-M   'P 1'
#
loop_
_entity.id
_entity.type
_entity.pdbx_description
1 polymer ?
#
loop_
_entity_poly.entity_id
_entity_poly.type
_entity_poly.pdbx_seq_one_letter_code
_entity_poly.pdbx_strand_id
1 'polypeptide(L)'
;DNILLYGEVDGVCPLCTKELMYVKEGSSQKKYEIAHIYPLNATKEEKELLKNEEVISEDLNSLLNVILVCIECHNKFDNPRTVKEYKQLLALKKICIKKGKIKNKYVNYQIEEEIIIILNQLHLQVTELESTELSLNALKIDEKADNTLSKLTKRAIKNNVTDYFLFVKNQFAEIDKINEASFETIAIQVKSMYMQLQRNGCDQEEIYTHLSDWINKKTSNISLEASKIVVSFFIQNCEVFS
;
A
#
# COMPACT_ATOMS: atom_id res chain seq x y z
N ASP A 1 -18.05 3.89 13.47
CA ASP A 1 -17.49 5.26 13.58
C ASP A 1 -16.42 5.40 14.66
N ASN A 2 -16.71 5.09 15.93
CA ASN A 2 -15.74 5.28 17.03
C ASN A 2 -14.41 4.50 16.89
N ILE A 3 -14.45 3.28 16.34
CA ILE A 3 -13.24 2.47 16.10
C ILE A 3 -12.33 3.12 15.06
N LEU A 4 -12.91 3.73 14.03
CA LEU A 4 -12.16 4.41 12.96
C LEU A 4 -11.45 5.65 13.51
N LEU A 5 -12.17 6.49 14.27
CA LEU A 5 -11.59 7.67 14.89
C LEU A 5 -10.57 7.32 15.98
N TYR A 6 -10.74 6.19 16.68
CA TYR A 6 -9.75 5.66 17.62
C TYR A 6 -8.46 5.27 16.91
N GLY A 7 -8.57 4.56 15.79
CA GLY A 7 -7.41 4.23 14.95
C GLY A 7 -6.76 5.46 14.32
N GLU A 8 -7.54 6.50 13.99
CA GLU A 8 -7.04 7.75 13.40
C GLU A 8 -6.12 8.54 14.35
N VAL A 9 -6.37 8.47 15.66
CA VAL A 9 -5.54 9.12 16.70
C VAL A 9 -4.56 8.16 17.38
N ASP A 10 -4.35 6.97 16.80
CA ASP A 10 -3.44 5.94 17.31
C ASP A 10 -3.77 5.52 18.77
N GLY A 11 -5.04 5.58 19.15
CA GLY A 11 -5.53 5.19 20.48
C GLY A 11 -5.14 6.09 21.66
N VAL A 12 -4.52 7.24 21.37
CA VAL A 12 -4.10 8.23 22.38
C VAL A 12 -4.70 9.60 22.10
N CYS A 13 -4.84 10.42 23.13
CA CYS A 13 -5.32 11.79 22.97
C CYS A 13 -4.30 12.61 22.16
N PRO A 14 -4.67 13.24 21.04
CA PRO A 14 -3.72 14.00 20.21
C PRO A 14 -3.25 15.30 20.86
N LEU A 15 -3.92 15.76 21.93
CA LEU A 15 -3.58 16.99 22.66
C LEU A 15 -2.65 16.76 23.86
N CYS A 16 -2.74 15.61 24.53
CA CYS A 16 -2.03 15.35 25.79
C CYS A 16 -1.44 13.95 25.92
N THR A 17 -1.53 13.13 24.87
CA THR A 17 -0.97 11.78 24.73
C THR A 17 -1.45 10.74 25.75
N LYS A 18 -2.46 11.05 26.57
CA LYS A 18 -3.10 10.09 27.48
C LYS A 18 -3.82 9.00 26.68
N GLU A 19 -3.76 7.76 27.17
CA GLU A 19 -4.52 6.63 26.61
C GLU A 19 -6.02 6.91 26.65
N LEU A 20 -6.70 6.54 25.57
CA LEU A 20 -8.14 6.76 25.41
C LEU A 20 -8.97 5.56 25.89
N MET A 21 -8.36 4.41 26.18
CA MET A 21 -9.04 3.25 26.78
C MET A 21 -8.28 2.75 28.00
N TYR A 22 -8.96 2.00 28.87
CA TYR A 22 -8.34 1.26 29.97
C TYR A 22 -9.11 -0.03 30.25
N VAL A 23 -8.45 -1.02 30.84
CA VAL A 23 -9.08 -2.28 31.25
C VAL A 23 -9.44 -2.22 32.72
N LYS A 24 -10.67 -2.58 33.05
CA LYS A 24 -11.15 -2.77 34.43
C LYS A 24 -11.90 -4.09 34.51
N GLU A 25 -11.47 -4.98 35.40
CA GLU A 25 -12.12 -6.29 35.64
C GLU A 25 -12.33 -7.08 34.33
N GLY A 26 -11.31 -7.08 33.46
CA GLY A 26 -11.34 -7.77 32.16
C GLY A 26 -12.17 -7.07 31.06
N SER A 27 -12.87 -5.98 31.38
CA SER A 27 -13.67 -5.21 30.42
C SER A 27 -12.95 -3.92 29.99
N SER A 28 -12.92 -3.65 28.68
CA SER A 28 -12.39 -2.40 28.13
C SER A 28 -13.38 -1.25 28.34
N GLN A 29 -12.88 -0.13 28.84
CA GLN A 29 -13.66 1.07 29.17
C GLN A 29 -13.07 2.28 28.44
N LYS A 30 -13.94 3.16 27.93
CA LYS A 30 -13.54 4.39 27.23
C LYS A 30 -13.16 5.52 28.20
N LYS A 31 -12.17 6.33 27.82
CA LYS A 31 -11.71 7.57 28.48
C LYS A 31 -11.70 8.76 27.51
N TYR A 32 -12.50 8.68 26.46
CA TYR A 32 -12.54 9.65 25.37
C TYR A 32 -13.94 10.14 25.06
N GLU A 33 -13.99 11.31 24.43
CA GLU A 33 -15.17 11.92 23.83
C GLU A 33 -14.86 12.37 22.40
N ILE A 34 -15.92 12.52 21.61
CA ILE A 34 -15.85 13.00 20.22
C ILE A 34 -16.01 14.52 20.25
N ALA A 35 -14.92 15.24 20.00
CA ALA A 35 -14.96 16.68 19.86
C ALA A 35 -15.34 17.06 18.42
N HIS A 36 -16.35 17.92 18.28
CA HIS A 36 -16.60 18.62 17.01
C HIS A 36 -15.61 19.78 16.88
N ILE A 37 -14.80 19.75 15.83
CA ILE A 37 -13.79 20.78 15.55
C ILE A 37 -14.52 22.09 15.28
N TYR A 38 -15.42 22.12 14.30
CA TYR A 38 -16.41 23.18 14.17
C TYR A 38 -17.72 22.76 14.87
N PRO A 39 -18.28 23.57 15.79
CA PRO A 39 -19.43 23.17 16.60
C PRO A 39 -20.67 22.90 15.74
N LEU A 40 -21.31 21.75 15.98
CA LEU A 40 -22.49 21.32 15.24
C LEU A 40 -23.66 22.31 15.36
N ASN A 41 -23.85 22.86 16.57
CA ASN A 41 -24.87 23.85 16.89
C ASN A 41 -24.23 25.16 17.38
N ALA A 42 -23.39 25.77 16.53
CA ALA A 42 -22.67 27.01 16.85
C ALA A 42 -23.63 28.14 17.29
N THR A 43 -23.37 28.73 18.46
CA THR A 43 -24.03 29.94 18.93
C THR A 43 -23.69 31.15 18.04
N LYS A 44 -24.43 32.26 18.19
CA LYS A 44 -24.12 33.50 17.44
C LYS A 44 -22.70 34.00 17.73
N GLU A 45 -22.27 33.90 18.98
CA GLU A 45 -20.93 34.31 19.42
C GLU A 45 -19.85 33.42 18.80
N GLU A 46 -20.04 32.10 18.77
CA GLU A 46 -19.08 31.18 18.15
C GLU A 46 -19.00 31.35 16.63
N LYS A 47 -20.14 31.60 15.96
CA LYS A 47 -20.14 31.90 14.52
C LYS A 47 -19.34 33.16 14.21
N GLU A 48 -19.51 34.21 15.01
CA GLU A 48 -18.75 35.45 14.87
C GLU A 48 -17.26 35.25 15.19
N LEU A 49 -16.96 34.48 16.24
CA LEU A 49 -15.59 34.13 16.65
C LEU A 49 -14.83 33.37 15.56
N LEU A 50 -15.50 32.45 14.87
CA LEU A 50 -14.89 31.54 13.87
C LEU A 50 -15.16 31.97 12.41
N LYS A 51 -15.75 33.14 12.16
CA LYS A 51 -16.19 33.57 10.82
C LYS A 51 -15.09 33.59 9.74
N ASN A 52 -13.84 33.82 10.15
CA ASN A 52 -12.68 33.90 9.27
C ASN A 52 -11.84 32.61 9.28
N GLU A 53 -12.32 31.58 9.98
CA GLU A 53 -11.60 30.33 10.17
C GLU A 53 -12.09 29.27 9.18
N GLU A 54 -11.16 28.42 8.75
CA GLU A 54 -11.44 27.37 7.77
C GLU A 54 -12.32 26.28 8.36
N VAL A 55 -13.46 26.01 7.73
CA VAL A 55 -14.30 24.85 8.04
C VAL A 55 -13.88 23.69 7.14
N ILE A 56 -13.42 22.59 7.75
CA ILE A 56 -12.83 21.45 7.03
C ILE A 56 -13.82 20.67 6.15
N SER A 57 -15.12 20.80 6.42
CA SER A 57 -16.19 20.09 5.72
C SER A 57 -17.47 20.90 5.78
N GLU A 58 -18.18 21.02 4.65
CA GLU A 58 -19.51 21.65 4.59
C GLU A 58 -20.55 20.86 5.39
N ASP A 59 -20.42 19.53 5.41
CA ASP A 59 -21.19 18.67 6.32
C ASP A 59 -20.54 18.66 7.72
N LEU A 60 -21.25 19.25 8.68
CA LEU A 60 -20.79 19.35 10.08
C LEU A 60 -20.85 18.01 10.83
N ASN A 61 -21.63 17.03 10.34
CA ASN A 61 -21.65 15.67 10.88
C ASN A 61 -20.58 14.77 10.26
N SER A 62 -19.81 15.29 9.29
CA SER A 62 -18.74 14.54 8.64
C SER A 62 -17.69 14.06 9.64
N LEU A 63 -17.17 12.86 9.42
CA LEU A 63 -16.01 12.33 10.15
C LEU A 63 -14.77 13.23 10.02
N LEU A 64 -14.71 14.08 8.99
CA LEU A 64 -13.65 15.09 8.84
C LEU A 64 -13.75 16.21 9.88
N ASN A 65 -14.94 16.50 10.40
CA ASN A 65 -15.18 17.56 11.38
C ASN A 65 -15.07 17.08 12.83
N VAL A 66 -14.76 15.81 13.08
CA VAL A 66 -14.68 15.25 14.44
C VAL A 66 -13.33 14.60 14.73
N ILE A 67 -12.94 14.60 16.00
CA ILE A 67 -11.70 13.98 16.48
C ILE A 67 -11.88 13.45 17.90
N LEU A 68 -11.24 12.32 18.21
CA LEU A 68 -11.23 11.79 19.57
C LEU A 68 -10.20 12.49 20.45
N VAL A 69 -10.64 12.91 21.61
CA VAL A 69 -9.79 13.50 22.67
C VAL A 69 -10.18 12.92 24.02
N CYS A 70 -9.30 13.00 25.01
CA CYS A 70 -9.67 12.61 26.37
C CYS A 70 -10.68 13.60 26.97
N ILE A 71 -11.47 13.13 27.94
CA ILE A 71 -12.54 13.91 28.59
C ILE A 71 -12.02 15.26 29.12
N GLU A 72 -10.81 15.29 29.71
CA GLU A 72 -10.21 16.52 30.22
C GLU A 72 -9.90 17.54 29.11
N CYS A 73 -9.39 17.08 27.96
CA CYS A 73 -9.07 17.97 26.85
C CYS A 73 -10.33 18.43 26.12
N HIS A 74 -11.35 17.57 26.04
CA HIS A 74 -12.66 17.93 25.51
C HIS A 74 -13.26 19.10 26.31
N ASN A 75 -13.32 18.96 27.63
CA ASN A 75 -13.89 19.98 28.51
C ASN A 75 -13.16 21.33 28.42
N LYS A 76 -11.83 21.32 28.33
CA LYS A 76 -11.01 22.54 28.17
C LYS A 76 -11.27 23.23 26.84
N PHE A 77 -11.44 22.44 25.78
CA PHE A 77 -11.66 22.97 24.44
C PHE A 77 -13.03 23.63 24.27
N ASP A 78 -14.08 23.03 24.84
CA ASP A 78 -15.45 23.53 24.67
C ASP A 78 -15.78 24.71 25.59
N ASN A 79 -15.07 24.88 26.72
CA ASN A 79 -15.48 25.80 27.79
C ASN A 79 -14.34 26.72 28.29
N PRO A 80 -14.22 27.96 27.77
CA PRO A 80 -14.81 28.47 26.53
C PRO A 80 -13.93 28.15 25.32
N ARG A 81 -14.56 28.05 24.16
CA ARG A 81 -13.86 27.86 22.89
C ARG A 81 -13.04 29.09 22.50
N THR A 82 -11.81 28.87 22.03
CA THR A 82 -10.94 29.91 21.51
C THR A 82 -10.51 29.65 20.07
N VAL A 83 -10.22 30.71 19.30
CA VAL A 83 -9.67 30.60 17.93
C VAL A 83 -8.35 29.82 17.92
N LYS A 84 -7.53 30.00 18.96
CA LYS A 84 -6.23 29.33 19.08
C LYS A 84 -6.40 27.81 19.18
N GLU A 85 -7.26 27.35 20.08
CA GLU A 85 -7.50 25.92 20.28
C GLU A 85 -8.26 25.29 19.10
N TYR A 86 -9.16 26.06 18.47
CA TYR A 86 -9.80 25.66 17.21
C TYR A 86 -8.76 25.34 16.13
N LYS A 87 -7.82 26.27 15.87
CA LYS A 87 -6.73 26.08 14.91
C LYS A 87 -5.86 24.87 15.25
N GLN A 88 -5.60 24.65 16.54
CA GLN A 88 -4.82 23.52 17.00
C GLN A 88 -5.50 22.19 16.68
N LEU A 89 -6.80 22.05 16.99
CA LEU A 89 -7.57 20.83 16.68
C LEU A 89 -7.76 20.63 15.18
N LEU A 90 -8.00 21.70 14.42
CA LEU A 90 -8.06 21.65 12.96
C LEU A 90 -6.72 21.16 12.36
N ALA A 91 -5.59 21.69 12.83
CA ALA A 91 -4.27 21.27 12.38
C ALA A 91 -3.99 19.79 12.72
N LEU A 92 -4.32 19.35 13.94
CA LEU A 92 -4.19 17.96 14.35
C LEU A 92 -5.04 17.02 13.47
N LYS A 93 -6.29 17.39 13.20
CA LYS A 93 -7.15 16.61 12.32
C LYS A 93 -6.60 16.49 10.91
N LYS A 94 -6.07 17.58 10.34
CA LYS A 94 -5.40 17.55 9.03
C LYS A 94 -4.19 16.63 9.02
N ILE A 95 -3.40 16.61 10.10
CA ILE A 95 -2.28 15.68 10.26
C ILE A 95 -2.81 14.24 10.27
N CYS A 96 -3.86 13.94 11.03
CA CYS A 96 -4.45 12.60 11.08
C CYS A 96 -5.01 12.16 9.72
N ILE A 97 -5.74 13.03 9.01
CA ILE A 97 -6.22 12.76 7.64
C ILE A 97 -5.05 12.50 6.70
N LYS A 98 -3.97 13.31 6.78
CA LYS A 98 -2.77 13.11 5.96
C LYS A 98 -2.08 11.79 6.30
N LYS A 99 -1.95 11.44 7.58
CA LYS A 99 -1.42 10.15 8.04
C LYS A 99 -2.27 8.99 7.52
N GLY A 100 -3.60 9.09 7.58
CA GLY A 100 -4.52 8.10 7.02
C GLY A 100 -4.36 7.94 5.51
N LYS A 101 -4.27 9.05 4.77
CA LYS A 101 -3.99 9.04 3.32
C LYS A 101 -2.63 8.42 3.00
N ILE A 102 -1.60 8.68 3.82
CA ILE A 102 -0.26 8.08 3.69
C ILE A 102 -0.31 6.59 4.01
N LYS A 103 -0.90 6.18 5.13
CA LYS A 103 -1.05 4.77 5.53
C LYS A 103 -1.82 3.97 4.47
N ASN A 104 -2.90 4.53 3.91
CA ASN A 104 -3.61 3.96 2.78
C ASN A 104 -2.71 3.87 1.53
N LYS A 105 -1.88 4.89 1.23
CA LYS A 105 -0.90 4.83 0.13
C LYS A 105 0.25 3.82 0.37
N TYR A 106 0.68 3.57 1.60
CA TYR A 106 1.70 2.58 1.97
C TYR A 106 1.18 1.14 2.00
N VAL A 107 -0.12 0.96 2.26
CA VAL A 107 -0.85 -0.30 1.99
C VAL A 107 -0.96 -0.50 0.46
N ASN A 108 -1.27 0.54 -0.32
CA ASN A 108 -1.40 0.51 -1.79
C ASN A 108 -0.10 0.31 -2.64
N TYR A 109 1.06 -0.07 -2.08
CA TYR A 109 2.19 -0.72 -2.83
C TYR A 109 2.06 -2.26 -2.77
N GLN A 110 0.82 -2.72 -2.80
CA GLN A 110 0.41 -4.11 -2.79
C GLN A 110 0.33 -4.59 -4.25
N ILE A 111 1.20 -5.52 -4.66
CA ILE A 111 1.41 -5.98 -6.05
C ILE A 111 0.19 -6.66 -6.68
N GLU A 112 -0.65 -5.89 -7.36
CA GLU A 112 -2.11 -6.02 -7.28
C GLU A 112 -2.69 -7.47 -7.32
N GLU A 113 -3.43 -7.76 -6.23
CA GLU A 113 -3.81 -9.04 -5.57
C GLU A 113 -2.90 -10.25 -5.85
N GLU A 114 -1.61 -9.96 -5.65
CA GLU A 114 -0.42 -10.80 -5.61
C GLU A 114 -0.02 -11.47 -6.93
N ILE A 115 -0.01 -10.60 -7.95
CA ILE A 115 0.08 -10.91 -9.38
C ILE A 115 -1.06 -11.87 -9.74
N ILE A 116 -2.27 -11.41 -9.37
CA ILE A 116 -3.54 -12.13 -9.23
C ILE A 116 -3.33 -13.64 -9.06
N ILE A 117 -2.80 -13.90 -7.86
CA ILE A 117 -2.39 -15.15 -7.22
C ILE A 117 -1.53 -16.02 -8.14
N ILE A 118 -0.39 -15.41 -8.52
CA ILE A 118 0.65 -15.95 -9.41
C ILE A 118 0.05 -16.51 -10.71
N LEU A 119 -0.66 -15.61 -11.39
CA LEU A 119 -1.47 -15.82 -12.59
C LEU A 119 -2.28 -17.12 -12.48
N ASN A 120 -3.02 -17.16 -11.36
CA ASN A 120 -3.72 -18.29 -10.73
C ASN A 120 -3.05 -19.63 -10.98
N GLN A 121 -1.88 -19.71 -10.38
CA GLN A 121 -0.96 -20.84 -10.33
C GLN A 121 -0.58 -21.36 -11.70
N LEU A 122 -0.12 -20.43 -12.55
CA LEU A 122 0.21 -20.63 -13.97
C LEU A 122 -0.85 -21.53 -14.62
N HIS A 123 -2.09 -21.10 -14.39
CA HIS A 123 -3.36 -21.75 -14.64
C HIS A 123 -3.32 -23.30 -14.59
N LEU A 124 -2.84 -23.82 -13.46
CA LEU A 124 -2.82 -25.23 -13.07
C LEU A 124 -2.05 -26.17 -14.03
N GLN A 125 -0.94 -25.65 -14.57
CA GLN A 125 0.15 -26.42 -15.20
C GLN A 125 -0.15 -27.06 -16.58
N VAL A 126 -0.75 -26.31 -17.51
CA VAL A 126 -0.54 -26.43 -18.97
C VAL A 126 -0.44 -27.86 -19.57
N THR A 127 -1.57 -28.39 -20.10
CA THR A 127 -1.76 -29.76 -20.63
C THR A 127 -1.33 -30.00 -22.08
N GLU A 128 -1.01 -28.96 -22.85
CA GLU A 128 -0.39 -29.03 -24.18
C GLU A 128 0.31 -27.68 -24.43
N LEU A 129 1.63 -27.64 -24.23
CA LEU A 129 2.44 -26.50 -24.67
C LEU A 129 2.47 -26.52 -26.20
N GLU A 130 1.66 -25.69 -26.87
CA GLU A 130 1.90 -25.39 -28.28
C GLU A 130 3.27 -24.71 -28.37
N SER A 131 4.26 -25.52 -28.73
CA SER A 131 5.61 -25.13 -29.08
C SER A 131 5.53 -24.14 -30.23
N THR A 132 5.37 -22.87 -29.89
CA THR A 132 5.63 -21.78 -30.81
C THR A 132 7.10 -21.50 -30.71
N GLU A 133 7.85 -21.98 -31.70
CA GLU A 133 9.23 -21.60 -31.95
C GLU A 133 9.32 -20.07 -32.00
N LEU A 134 9.65 -19.45 -30.86
CA LEU A 134 10.12 -18.08 -30.81
C LEU A 134 11.56 -18.09 -30.29
N SER A 135 12.42 -18.75 -31.06
CA SER A 135 13.89 -18.76 -30.95
C SER A 135 14.53 -17.41 -31.34
N LEU A 136 13.86 -16.30 -31.03
CA LEU A 136 14.37 -14.94 -31.25
C LEU A 136 14.47 -14.14 -29.93
N ASN A 137 13.81 -14.57 -28.85
CA ASN A 137 13.66 -13.75 -27.64
C ASN A 137 14.63 -14.06 -26.49
N ALA A 138 15.27 -15.24 -26.44
CA ALA A 138 16.24 -15.59 -25.38
C ALA A 138 17.55 -14.79 -25.41
N LEU A 139 17.78 -14.01 -26.49
CA LEU A 139 18.99 -13.19 -26.68
C LEU A 139 19.11 -12.05 -25.66
N LYS A 140 18.00 -11.44 -25.23
CA LYS A 140 18.05 -10.30 -24.28
C LYS A 140 18.55 -10.69 -22.89
N ILE A 141 18.36 -11.95 -22.47
CA ILE A 141 18.87 -12.41 -21.17
C ILE A 141 20.41 -12.48 -21.18
N ASP A 142 21.03 -12.75 -22.33
CA ASP A 142 22.50 -12.73 -22.43
C ASP A 142 23.07 -11.31 -22.35
N GLU A 143 22.32 -10.32 -22.81
CA GLU A 143 22.70 -8.90 -22.77
C GLU A 143 22.51 -8.29 -21.37
N LYS A 144 21.47 -8.71 -20.64
CA LYS A 144 21.14 -8.20 -19.30
C LYS A 144 21.89 -8.90 -18.16
N ALA A 145 22.24 -10.18 -18.35
CA ALA A 145 22.90 -10.94 -17.31
C ALA A 145 24.40 -10.60 -17.22
N ASP A 146 24.89 -10.33 -16.01
CA ASP A 146 26.31 -10.16 -15.74
C ASP A 146 26.93 -11.45 -15.15
N ASN A 147 28.18 -11.36 -14.69
CA ASN A 147 28.93 -12.50 -14.14
C ASN A 147 28.51 -12.90 -12.71
N THR A 148 27.63 -12.14 -12.06
CA THR A 148 27.10 -12.43 -10.72
C THR A 148 25.91 -13.39 -10.76
N LEU A 149 25.20 -13.45 -11.89
CA LEU A 149 24.13 -14.41 -12.10
C LEU A 149 24.70 -15.81 -12.40
N SER A 150 24.32 -16.80 -11.60
CA SER A 150 24.81 -18.15 -11.78
C SER A 150 24.35 -18.74 -13.13
N LYS A 151 25.19 -19.61 -13.72
CA LYS A 151 24.85 -20.29 -14.99
C LYS A 151 23.54 -21.08 -14.89
N LEU A 152 23.25 -21.63 -13.71
CA LEU A 152 22.02 -22.40 -13.46
C LEU A 152 20.81 -21.48 -13.44
N THR A 153 20.86 -20.37 -12.70
CA THR A 153 19.75 -19.40 -12.63
C THR A 153 19.52 -18.72 -13.98
N LYS A 154 20.60 -18.36 -14.69
CA LYS A 154 20.53 -17.84 -16.06
C LYS A 154 19.84 -18.83 -17.01
N ARG A 155 20.16 -20.12 -16.92
CA ARG A 155 19.49 -21.18 -17.71
C ARG A 155 18.02 -21.30 -17.33
N ALA A 156 17.69 -21.25 -16.04
CA ALA A 156 16.31 -21.32 -15.57
C ALA A 156 15.47 -20.14 -16.09
N ILE A 157 15.99 -18.90 -16.02
CA ILE A 157 15.33 -17.71 -16.57
C ILE A 157 15.08 -17.88 -18.08
N LYS A 158 16.10 -18.34 -18.84
CA LYS A 158 15.94 -18.57 -20.29
C LYS A 158 14.86 -19.60 -20.60
N ASN A 159 14.83 -20.71 -19.87
CA ASN A 159 13.81 -21.74 -20.05
C ASN A 159 12.43 -21.18 -19.71
N ASN A 160 12.28 -20.53 -18.55
CA ASN A 160 11.02 -19.91 -18.13
C ASN A 160 10.48 -18.90 -19.15
N VAL A 161 11.35 -18.09 -19.73
CA VAL A 161 10.98 -17.14 -20.79
C VAL A 161 10.58 -17.90 -22.06
N THR A 162 11.37 -18.89 -22.47
CA THR A 162 11.07 -19.67 -23.68
C THR A 162 9.70 -20.35 -23.58
N ASP A 163 9.41 -20.94 -22.42
CA ASP A 163 8.24 -21.80 -22.24
C ASP A 163 6.98 -21.01 -21.88
N TYR A 164 7.10 -19.88 -21.17
CA TYR A 164 5.94 -19.20 -20.57
C TYR A 164 5.78 -17.73 -20.99
N PHE A 165 6.69 -17.14 -21.78
CA PHE A 165 6.62 -15.71 -22.08
C PHE A 165 5.30 -15.29 -22.74
N LEU A 166 4.86 -16.02 -23.77
CA LEU A 166 3.63 -15.69 -24.48
C LEU A 166 2.41 -15.84 -23.56
N PHE A 167 2.39 -16.91 -22.75
CA PHE A 167 1.34 -17.13 -21.77
C PHE A 167 1.24 -15.96 -20.77
N VAL A 168 2.35 -15.62 -20.11
CA VAL A 168 2.39 -14.54 -19.11
C VAL A 168 2.00 -13.20 -19.76
N LYS A 169 2.50 -12.93 -20.96
CA LYS A 169 2.13 -11.72 -21.72
C LYS A 169 0.63 -11.64 -21.99
N ASN A 170 0.03 -12.73 -22.46
CA ASN A 170 -1.41 -12.78 -22.76
C ASN A 170 -2.24 -12.61 -21.49
N GLN A 171 -1.84 -13.23 -20.38
CA GLN A 171 -2.51 -13.04 -19.09
C GLN A 171 -2.52 -11.57 -18.65
N PHE A 172 -1.39 -10.87 -18.78
CA PHE A 172 -1.35 -9.43 -18.48
C PHE A 172 -2.25 -8.62 -19.42
N ALA A 173 -2.29 -8.96 -20.71
CA ALA A 173 -3.20 -8.31 -21.66
C ALA A 173 -4.67 -8.50 -21.29
N GLU A 174 -5.08 -9.67 -20.79
CA GLU A 174 -6.45 -9.90 -20.31
C GLU A 174 -6.76 -9.13 -19.02
N ILE A 175 -5.80 -9.04 -18.09
CA ILE A 175 -5.95 -8.25 -16.85
C ILE A 175 -6.14 -6.76 -17.21
N ASP A 176 -5.36 -6.24 -18.15
CA ASP A 176 -5.44 -4.84 -18.58
C ASP A 176 -6.79 -4.49 -19.23
N LYS A 177 -7.47 -5.44 -19.86
CA LYS A 177 -8.85 -5.24 -20.39
C LYS A 177 -9.87 -5.02 -19.27
N ILE A 178 -9.65 -5.62 -18.10
CA ILE A 178 -10.56 -5.57 -16.95
C ILE A 178 -10.24 -4.35 -16.08
N ASN A 179 -8.94 -4.12 -15.84
CA ASN A 179 -8.44 -2.99 -15.07
C ASN A 179 -7.28 -2.35 -15.83
N GLU A 180 -7.57 -1.21 -16.46
CA GLU A 180 -6.64 -0.50 -17.33
C GLU A 180 -5.33 -0.18 -16.60
N ALA A 181 -4.21 -0.33 -17.31
CA ALA A 181 -2.85 -0.07 -16.81
C ALA A 181 -2.39 -0.94 -15.61
N SER A 182 -2.99 -2.13 -15.42
CA SER A 182 -2.56 -3.06 -14.37
C SER A 182 -1.14 -3.58 -14.59
N PHE A 183 -0.78 -3.99 -15.82
CA PHE A 183 0.57 -4.42 -16.14
C PHE A 183 1.60 -3.33 -15.87
N GLU A 184 1.34 -2.10 -16.31
CA GLU A 184 2.24 -0.96 -16.11
C GLU A 184 2.42 -0.66 -14.62
N THR A 185 1.32 -0.66 -13.85
CA THR A 185 1.35 -0.45 -12.40
C THR A 185 2.20 -1.51 -11.71
N ILE A 186 1.98 -2.79 -12.04
CA ILE A 186 2.77 -3.91 -11.53
C ILE A 186 4.25 -3.78 -11.94
N ALA A 187 4.53 -3.47 -13.21
CA ALA A 187 5.89 -3.33 -13.71
C ALA A 187 6.64 -2.20 -12.97
N ILE A 188 5.97 -1.09 -12.67
CA ILE A 188 6.51 0.00 -11.86
C ILE A 188 6.80 -0.47 -10.43
N GLN A 189 5.93 -1.29 -9.82
CA GLN A 189 6.17 -1.83 -8.49
C GLN A 189 7.35 -2.81 -8.46
N VAL A 190 7.43 -3.74 -9.42
CA VAL A 190 8.55 -4.67 -9.57
C VAL A 190 9.85 -3.91 -9.81
N LYS A 191 9.83 -2.92 -10.70
CA LYS A 191 10.98 -2.04 -10.96
C LYS A 191 11.38 -1.25 -9.71
N SER A 192 10.43 -0.71 -8.96
CA SER A 192 10.70 0.00 -7.71
C SER A 192 11.41 -0.91 -6.70
N MET A 193 10.95 -2.16 -6.55
CA MET A 193 11.61 -3.13 -5.69
C MET A 193 12.99 -3.52 -6.19
N TYR A 194 13.15 -3.76 -7.49
CA TYR A 194 14.44 -4.01 -8.12
C TYR A 194 15.43 -2.88 -7.83
N MET A 195 15.04 -1.62 -8.08
CA MET A 195 15.87 -0.45 -7.82
C MET A 195 16.23 -0.31 -6.35
N GLN A 196 15.33 -0.70 -5.43
CA GLN A 196 15.63 -0.73 -4.00
C GLN A 196 16.70 -1.78 -3.66
N LEU A 197 16.59 -2.99 -4.19
CA LEU A 197 17.57 -4.06 -3.98
C LEU A 197 18.94 -3.68 -4.55
N GLN A 198 18.98 -3.12 -5.76
CA GLN A 198 20.21 -2.64 -6.37
C GLN A 198 20.86 -1.52 -5.54
N ARG A 199 20.07 -0.58 -5.01
CA ARG A 199 20.58 0.47 -4.09
C ARG A 199 21.15 -0.11 -2.80
N ASN A 200 20.65 -1.26 -2.36
CA ASN A 200 21.15 -1.98 -1.19
C ASN A 200 22.36 -2.87 -1.51
N GLY A 201 22.88 -2.83 -2.74
CA GLY A 201 24.09 -3.55 -3.13
C GLY A 201 23.87 -5.02 -3.47
N CYS A 202 22.61 -5.46 -3.65
CA CYS A 202 22.33 -6.83 -4.06
C CYS A 202 22.85 -7.11 -5.47
N ASP A 203 23.44 -8.29 -5.68
CA ASP A 203 23.85 -8.77 -6.99
C ASP A 203 22.67 -9.38 -7.78
N GLN A 204 22.88 -9.83 -9.03
CA GLN A 204 21.78 -10.33 -9.86
C GLN A 204 21.15 -11.62 -9.32
N GLU A 205 21.93 -12.50 -8.69
CA GLU A 205 21.44 -13.75 -8.11
C GLU A 205 20.57 -13.46 -6.87
N GLU A 206 21.05 -12.56 -6.02
CA GLU A 206 20.32 -12.07 -4.84
C GLU A 206 19.04 -11.34 -5.23
N ILE A 207 19.10 -10.46 -6.24
CA ILE A 207 17.95 -9.72 -6.74
C ILE A 207 16.88 -10.67 -7.28
N TYR A 208 17.27 -11.66 -8.08
CA TYR A 208 16.33 -12.67 -8.59
C TYR A 208 15.63 -13.42 -7.45
N THR A 209 16.41 -13.83 -6.46
CA THR A 209 15.91 -14.53 -5.27
C THR A 209 14.94 -13.66 -4.48
N HIS A 210 15.33 -12.41 -4.20
CA HIS A 210 14.52 -11.48 -3.41
C HIS A 210 13.22 -11.07 -4.10
N LEU A 211 13.24 -10.81 -5.40
CA LEU A 211 12.03 -10.51 -6.15
C LEU A 211 11.08 -11.71 -6.17
N SER A 212 11.60 -12.92 -6.38
CA SER A 212 10.80 -14.16 -6.39
C SER A 212 10.16 -14.41 -5.02
N ASP A 213 10.94 -14.28 -3.95
CA ASP A 213 10.48 -14.43 -2.58
C ASP A 213 9.46 -13.37 -2.19
N TRP A 214 9.67 -12.13 -2.62
CA TRP A 214 8.76 -11.03 -2.32
C TRP A 214 7.38 -11.28 -2.93
N ILE A 215 7.31 -11.71 -4.18
CA ILE A 215 6.03 -12.06 -4.82
C ILE A 215 5.41 -13.31 -4.16
N ASN A 216 6.21 -14.33 -3.85
CA ASN A 216 5.72 -15.55 -3.20
C ASN A 216 5.14 -15.29 -1.79
N LYS A 217 5.81 -14.45 -0.99
CA LYS A 217 5.34 -14.07 0.36
C LYS A 217 4.05 -13.28 0.32
N LYS A 218 3.95 -12.38 -0.67
CA LYS A 218 2.74 -11.62 -0.93
C LYS A 218 1.58 -12.58 -1.25
N THR A 219 1.78 -13.61 -2.08
CA THR A 219 0.77 -14.66 -2.37
C THR A 219 0.58 -15.73 -1.29
N SER A 220 0.92 -15.50 -0.01
CA SER A 220 0.81 -16.54 1.03
C SER A 220 1.58 -17.84 0.74
N ASN A 221 2.69 -17.75 0.00
CA ASN A 221 3.59 -18.86 -0.39
C ASN A 221 2.95 -19.92 -1.29
N ILE A 222 2.12 -19.50 -2.23
CA ILE A 222 1.35 -20.41 -3.08
C ILE A 222 2.25 -21.20 -4.07
N SER A 223 3.23 -20.59 -4.75
CA SER A 223 4.26 -21.33 -5.51
C SER A 223 5.49 -20.46 -5.81
N LEU A 224 6.64 -20.95 -5.38
CA LEU A 224 7.91 -20.31 -5.67
C LEU A 224 8.29 -20.41 -7.16
N GLU A 225 8.04 -21.55 -7.80
CA GLU A 225 8.41 -21.74 -9.21
C GLU A 225 7.58 -20.84 -10.13
N ALA A 226 6.30 -20.68 -9.82
CA ALA A 226 5.45 -19.80 -10.59
C ALA A 226 5.80 -18.32 -10.35
N SER A 227 6.25 -17.98 -9.14
CA SER A 227 6.86 -16.67 -8.84
C SER A 227 8.12 -16.42 -9.66
N LYS A 228 9.02 -17.41 -9.75
CA LYS A 228 10.25 -17.34 -10.56
C LYS A 228 9.96 -17.11 -12.05
N ILE A 229 8.91 -17.73 -12.60
CA ILE A 229 8.50 -17.55 -14.00
C ILE A 229 8.03 -16.11 -14.24
N VAL A 230 7.19 -15.57 -13.35
CA VAL A 230 6.76 -14.18 -13.43
C VAL A 230 7.94 -13.21 -13.34
N VAL A 231 8.88 -13.44 -12.42
CA VAL A 231 10.11 -12.63 -12.33
C VAL A 231 10.95 -12.74 -13.61
N SER A 232 11.07 -13.94 -14.18
CA SER A 232 11.79 -14.16 -15.44
C SER A 232 11.17 -13.36 -16.59
N PHE A 233 9.84 -13.27 -16.64
CA PHE A 233 9.14 -12.41 -17.59
C PHE A 233 9.49 -10.93 -17.40
N PHE A 234 9.52 -10.42 -16.17
CA PHE A 234 9.92 -9.04 -15.90
C PHE A 234 11.40 -8.76 -16.22
N ILE A 235 12.30 -9.71 -15.98
CA ILE A 235 13.71 -9.61 -16.42
C ILE A 235 13.80 -9.50 -17.94
N GLN A 236 13.05 -10.33 -18.67
CA GLN A 236 13.04 -10.28 -20.12
C GLN A 236 12.43 -8.97 -20.66
N ASN A 237 11.24 -8.64 -20.20
CA ASN A 237 10.36 -7.67 -20.85
C ASN A 237 10.48 -6.25 -20.30
N CYS A 238 10.99 -6.09 -19.07
CA CYS A 238 11.07 -4.82 -18.37
C CYS A 238 12.52 -4.44 -18.03
N GLU A 239 12.71 -3.31 -17.37
CA GLU A 239 14.02 -2.76 -17.00
C GLU A 239 14.61 -3.42 -15.72
N VAL A 240 14.37 -4.70 -15.51
CA VAL A 240 15.04 -5.47 -14.45
C VAL A 240 16.35 -6.03 -15.04
N PHE A 241 17.46 -5.89 -14.31
CA PHE A 241 18.84 -6.13 -14.78
C PHE A 241 19.30 -5.18 -15.90
N SER A 242 18.76 -3.96 -15.96
CA SER A 242 19.15 -2.94 -16.94
C SER A 242 19.60 -1.66 -16.26
#